data_AF-A0A952K8J6-F1
#
_entry.id   AF-A0A952K8J6-F1
#
_cell.length_a   1.000
_cell.length_b   1.000
_cell.length_c   1.000
_cell.angle_alpha   90.00
_cell.angle_beta   90.00
_cell.angle_gamma   90.00
#
_symmetry.space_group_name_H-M   'P 1'
#
loop_
_entity.id
_entity.type
_entity.pdbx_description
1 polymer ?
#
loop_
_entity_poly.entity_id
_entity_poly.type
_entity_poly.pdbx_seq_one_letter_code
_entity_poly.pdbx_strand_id
1 'polypeptide(L)'
;TAQSATCPPTPFTLPPGAECTVSVTFAPTDSTATTGTLQVQSAAQPQPTTVALAGQGDAAPDLSSGGCSVSRGDGRFDPLLGFLAVLALAALAWRGRQRRFDARQRSEAA
;
A
#
# COMPACT_ATOMS: atom_id res chain seq x y z
N THR A 1 -1.89 -35.58 24.10
CA THR A 1 -1.39 -34.42 23.32
C THR A 1 -2.54 -33.45 23.17
N ALA A 2 -2.49 -32.29 23.83
CA ALA A 2 -3.53 -31.26 23.70
C ALA A 2 -3.49 -30.72 22.26
N GLN A 3 -4.40 -31.17 21.41
CA GLN A 3 -4.63 -30.53 20.12
C GLN A 3 -5.51 -29.32 20.41
N SER A 4 -4.94 -28.12 20.27
CA SER A 4 -5.67 -26.86 20.26
C SER A 4 -6.61 -26.87 19.05
N ALA A 5 -7.84 -27.35 19.25
CA ALA A 5 -8.89 -27.29 18.24
C ALA A 5 -9.66 -25.97 18.39
N THR A 6 -9.96 -25.33 17.26
CA THR A 6 -10.87 -24.18 17.23
C THR A 6 -12.23 -24.61 17.77
N CYS A 7 -12.82 -23.83 18.68
CA CYS A 7 -14.10 -24.17 19.27
C CYS A 7 -15.21 -24.33 18.20
N PRO A 8 -16.17 -25.26 18.39
CA PRO A 8 -17.33 -25.39 17.52
C PRO A 8 -18.20 -24.11 17.54
N PRO A 9 -19.12 -23.94 16.57
CA PRO A 9 -20.10 -22.85 16.62
C PRO A 9 -20.96 -22.92 17.87
N THR A 10 -21.33 -21.77 18.43
CA THR A 10 -22.12 -21.65 19.66
C THR A 10 -23.61 -21.90 19.43
N PRO A 11 -24.33 -22.56 20.36
CA PRO A 11 -23.84 -23.14 21.62
C PRO A 11 -23.18 -24.52 21.42
N PHE A 12 -22.12 -24.81 22.18
CA PHE A 12 -21.43 -26.09 22.17
C PHE A 12 -21.14 -26.60 23.58
N THR A 13 -20.83 -27.89 23.70
CA THR A 13 -20.48 -28.53 24.97
C THR A 13 -19.01 -28.95 24.95
N LEU A 14 -18.26 -28.58 25.98
CA LEU A 14 -16.88 -29.01 26.22
C LEU A 14 -16.89 -30.19 27.21
N PRO A 15 -16.37 -31.36 26.83
CA PRO A 15 -16.17 -32.47 27.77
C PRO A 15 -15.20 -32.10 28.90
N PRO A 16 -15.31 -32.75 30.08
CA PRO A 16 -14.35 -32.56 31.16
C PRO A 16 -12.92 -32.85 30.72
N GLY A 17 -11.98 -31.96 31.02
CA GLY A 17 -10.57 -32.10 30.66
C GLY A 17 -10.25 -31.81 29.18
N ALA A 18 -11.24 -31.42 28.37
CA ALA A 18 -11.01 -30.91 27.03
C ALA A 18 -10.72 -29.40 27.06
N GLU A 19 -9.97 -28.95 26.06
CA GLU A 19 -9.66 -27.54 25.82
C GLU A 19 -10.08 -27.19 24.38
N CYS A 20 -10.58 -25.97 24.18
CA CYS A 20 -10.75 -25.41 22.85
C CYS A 20 -10.28 -23.96 22.84
N THR A 21 -9.81 -23.49 21.68
CA THR A 21 -9.29 -22.13 21.52
C THR A 21 -10.28 -21.27 20.74
N VAL A 22 -10.69 -20.14 21.33
CA VAL A 22 -11.47 -19.10 20.65
C VAL A 22 -10.50 -18.06 20.08
N SER A 23 -10.46 -17.91 18.75
CA SER A 23 -9.62 -16.92 18.08
C SER A 23 -10.42 -15.66 17.77
N VAL A 24 -9.89 -14.49 18.13
CA VAL A 24 -10.47 -13.18 17.83
C VAL A 24 -9.51 -12.41 16.94
N THR A 25 -9.95 -11.99 15.77
CA THR A 25 -9.14 -11.21 14.82
C THR A 25 -9.50 -9.74 14.92
N PHE A 26 -8.51 -8.89 15.15
CA PHE A 26 -8.64 -7.44 15.09
C PHE A 26 -8.16 -6.92 13.74
N ALA A 27 -9.07 -6.33 12.95
CA ALA A 27 -8.79 -5.78 11.62
C ALA A 27 -9.22 -4.30 11.56
N PRO A 28 -8.43 -3.38 12.14
CA PRO A 28 -8.77 -1.95 12.16
C PRO A 28 -8.65 -1.34 10.76
N THR A 29 -9.58 -0.46 10.40
CA THR A 29 -9.52 0.37 9.18
C THR A 29 -8.93 1.75 9.42
N ASP A 30 -8.93 2.18 10.68
CA ASP A 30 -8.50 3.51 11.11
C ASP A 30 -7.57 3.41 12.31
N SER A 31 -6.83 4.48 12.60
CA SER A 31 -5.87 4.54 13.71
C SER A 31 -6.50 4.72 15.10
N THR A 32 -7.81 4.56 15.19
CA THR A 32 -8.58 4.82 16.41
C THR A 32 -8.51 3.64 17.37
N ALA A 33 -8.31 3.94 18.66
CA ALA A 33 -8.40 2.94 19.71
C ALA A 33 -9.83 2.38 19.79
N THR A 34 -9.94 1.05 19.70
CA THR A 34 -11.19 0.30 19.79
C THR A 34 -11.15 -0.59 21.01
N THR A 35 -12.17 -0.47 21.86
CA THR A 35 -12.36 -1.33 23.04
C THR A 35 -13.62 -2.15 22.86
N GLY A 36 -13.58 -3.41 23.31
CA GLY A 36 -14.72 -4.31 23.30
C GLY A 36 -14.70 -5.27 24.49
N THR A 37 -15.80 -5.97 24.70
CA THR A 37 -15.89 -7.00 25.74
C THR A 37 -16.38 -8.30 25.13
N LEU A 38 -15.65 -9.39 25.39
CA LEU A 38 -16.08 -10.74 25.07
C LEU A 38 -16.68 -11.37 26.34
N GLN A 39 -17.94 -11.78 26.26
CA GLN A 39 -18.62 -12.45 27.37
C GLN A 39 -18.81 -13.93 27.05
N VAL A 40 -18.29 -14.80 27.90
CA VAL A 40 -18.44 -16.25 27.80
C VAL A 40 -19.40 -16.72 28.88
N GLN A 41 -20.57 -17.19 28.46
CA GLN A 41 -21.57 -17.80 29.34
C GLN A 41 -21.42 -19.32 29.25
N SER A 42 -21.32 -19.99 30.40
CA SER A 42 -21.26 -21.45 30.47
C SER A 42 -22.15 -21.98 31.57
N ALA A 43 -22.68 -23.19 31.42
CA ALA A 43 -23.46 -23.85 32.48
C ALA A 43 -22.58 -24.36 33.64
N ALA A 44 -21.25 -24.39 33.45
CA ALA A 44 -20.31 -24.83 34.47
C ALA A 44 -20.06 -23.77 35.56
N GLN A 45 -20.31 -22.49 35.26
CA GLN A 45 -20.14 -21.39 36.20
C GLN A 45 -21.42 -20.54 36.26
N PRO A 46 -21.86 -20.13 37.46
CA PRO A 46 -23.07 -19.32 37.62
C PRO A 46 -22.92 -17.88 37.09
N GLN A 47 -21.68 -17.40 36.89
CA GLN A 47 -21.40 -16.08 36.36
C GLN A 47 -20.68 -16.13 35.01
N PRO A 48 -21.02 -15.24 34.06
CA PRO A 48 -20.31 -15.12 32.81
C PRO A 48 -18.85 -14.70 33.05
N THR A 49 -17.93 -15.31 32.32
CA THR A 49 -16.54 -14.85 32.27
C THR A 49 -16.44 -13.70 31.27
N THR A 50 -15.89 -12.57 31.70
CA THR A 50 -15.70 -11.39 30.84
C THR A 50 -14.23 -11.20 30.52
N VAL A 51 -13.94 -10.96 29.25
CA VAL A 51 -12.59 -10.65 28.76
C VAL A 51 -12.64 -9.29 28.08
N ALA A 52 -11.88 -8.34 28.61
CA ALA A 52 -11.73 -7.03 27.99
C ALA A 52 -10.78 -7.14 26.79
N LEU A 53 -11.21 -6.57 25.67
CA LEU A 53 -10.43 -6.50 24.43
C LEU A 53 -10.09 -5.03 24.17
N ALA A 54 -8.83 -4.76 23.86
CA ALA A 54 -8.39 -3.45 23.42
C ALA A 54 -7.45 -3.62 22.23
N GLY A 55 -7.63 -2.79 21.21
CA GLY A 55 -6.78 -2.74 20.03
C GLY A 55 -6.76 -1.33 19.46
N GLN A 56 -5.65 -0.92 18.87
CA GLN A 56 -5.53 0.35 18.18
C GLN A 56 -4.92 0.07 16.80
N GLY A 57 -5.54 0.61 15.75
CA GLY A 57 -4.92 0.59 14.43
C GLY A 57 -3.76 1.56 14.35
N ASP A 58 -2.77 1.26 13.52
CA ASP A 58 -1.76 2.23 13.14
C ASP A 58 -2.27 3.08 11.98
N ALA A 59 -1.93 4.36 12.00
CA ALA A 59 -2.19 5.22 10.85
C ALA A 59 -1.38 4.70 9.65
N ALA A 60 -1.96 4.78 8.46
CA ALA A 60 -1.19 4.56 7.24
C ALA A 60 0.03 5.49 7.25
N PRO A 61 1.23 4.99 6.89
CA PRO A 61 2.42 5.82 6.89
C PRO A 61 2.20 7.02 5.99
N ASP A 62 2.47 8.22 6.51
CA ASP A 62 2.44 9.43 5.70
C ASP A 62 3.64 9.43 4.75
N LEU A 63 3.38 8.92 3.54
CA LEU A 63 4.35 8.88 2.44
C LEU A 63 4.71 10.28 1.94
N SER A 64 4.03 11.34 2.40
CA SER A 64 4.35 12.74 2.09
C SER A 64 5.65 13.20 2.76
N SER A 65 6.01 12.62 3.92
CA SER A 65 7.20 13.01 4.69
C SER A 65 8.48 12.26 4.31
N GLY A 66 8.38 11.24 3.45
CA GLY A 66 9.51 10.43 3.01
C GLY A 66 10.18 11.02 1.77
N GLY A 67 11.45 11.43 1.89
CA GLY A 67 12.33 11.82 0.78
C GLY A 67 12.64 10.71 -0.24
N CYS A 68 11.77 9.72 -0.39
CA CYS A 68 11.78 8.73 -1.45
C CYS A 68 10.70 9.15 -2.45
N SER A 69 11.08 9.98 -3.42
CA SER A 69 10.26 10.24 -4.59
C SER A 69 10.05 8.91 -5.33
N VAL A 70 8.96 8.20 -5.03
CA VAL A 70 8.44 7.23 -5.99
C VAL A 70 7.82 8.08 -7.07
N SER A 71 8.58 8.33 -8.14
CA SER A 71 8.05 8.92 -9.37
C SER A 71 6.97 7.99 -9.90
N ARG A 72 5.75 8.13 -9.38
CA ARG A 72 4.55 7.59 -10.00
C ARG A 72 4.46 8.32 -11.33
N GLY A 73 4.61 7.56 -12.41
CA GLY A 73 4.75 8.05 -13.78
C GLY A 73 3.48 8.71 -14.33
N ASP A 74 2.95 9.70 -13.61
CA ASP A 74 1.82 10.51 -14.03
C ASP A 74 2.41 11.75 -14.72
N GLY A 75 3.08 11.49 -15.86
CA GLY A 75 3.72 12.48 -16.73
C GLY A 75 2.72 13.39 -17.44
N ARG A 76 1.82 14.02 -16.68
CA ARG A 76 0.73 14.81 -17.27
C ARG A 76 1.23 16.13 -17.85
N PHE A 77 2.28 16.73 -17.29
CA PHE A 77 3.04 17.84 -17.88
C PHE A 77 4.44 17.87 -17.27
N ASP A 78 5.39 17.15 -17.87
CA ASP A 78 6.80 17.22 -17.47
C ASP A 78 7.49 18.34 -18.26
N PRO A 79 7.71 19.53 -17.66
CA PRO A 79 8.20 20.71 -18.38
C PRO A 79 9.60 20.50 -18.98
N LEU A 80 10.37 19.56 -18.43
CA LEU A 80 11.71 19.21 -18.93
C LEU A 80 11.65 18.40 -20.23
N LEU A 81 10.68 17.50 -20.39
CA LEU A 81 10.47 16.75 -21.64
C LEU A 81 10.12 17.69 -22.80
N GLY A 82 9.30 18.72 -22.53
CA GLY A 82 8.99 19.77 -23.50
C GLY A 82 10.25 20.54 -23.93
N PHE A 83 11.10 20.91 -22.98
CA PHE A 83 12.35 21.63 -23.27
C PHE A 83 13.33 20.78 -24.08
N LEU A 84 13.49 19.50 -23.73
CA LEU A 84 14.35 18.56 -24.46
C LEU A 84 13.88 18.34 -25.90
N ALA A 85 12.57 18.23 -26.14
CA ALA A 85 12.02 18.09 -27.49
C ALA A 85 12.32 19.33 -28.36
N VAL A 86 12.20 20.53 -27.80
CA VAL A 86 12.52 21.79 -28.51
C VAL A 86 14.00 21.87 -28.86
N LEU A 87 14.90 21.53 -27.91
CA LEU A 87 16.35 21.51 -28.17
C LEU A 87 16.74 20.51 -29.26
N ALA A 88 16.12 19.32 -29.28
CA ALA A 88 16.37 18.31 -30.30
C ALA A 88 15.95 18.78 -31.70
N LEU A 89 14.77 19.39 -31.82
CA LEU A 89 14.30 19.98 -33.09
C LEU A 89 15.20 21.12 -33.55
N ALA A 90 15.61 21.99 -32.64
CA ALA A 90 16.56 23.07 -32.95
C ALA A 90 17.90 22.51 -33.47
N ALA A 91 18.44 21.47 -32.81
CA ALA A 91 19.69 20.83 -33.23
C ALA A 91 19.57 20.14 -34.60
N LEU A 92 18.44 19.47 -34.88
CA LEU A 92 18.17 18.85 -36.18
C LEU A 92 18.01 19.89 -37.29
N ALA A 93 17.32 21.00 -37.02
CA ALA A 93 17.21 22.12 -37.96
C ALA A 93 18.57 22.78 -38.23
N TRP A 94 19.40 22.94 -37.20
CA TRP A 94 20.76 23.45 -37.33
C TRP A 94 21.63 22.52 -38.20
N ARG A 95 21.62 21.22 -37.91
CA ARG A 95 22.35 20.20 -38.69
C ARG A 95 21.86 20.14 -40.14
N GLY A 96 20.55 20.31 -40.36
CA GLY A 96 19.96 20.35 -41.70
C GLY A 96 20.39 21.59 -42.50
N ARG A 97 20.48 22.75 -41.85
CA ARG A 97 21.00 23.98 -42.49
C ARG A 97 22.48 23.86 -42.82
N GLN A 98 23.29 23.31 -41.93
CA GLN A 98 24.73 23.08 -42.17
C GLN A 98 24.95 22.24 -43.43
N ARG A 99 24.23 21.11 -43.55
CA ARG A 99 24.32 20.25 -44.75
C ARG A 99 23.88 20.96 -46.04
N ARG A 100 22.93 21.90 -45.96
CA ARG A 100 22.48 22.69 -47.11
C ARG A 100 23.46 23.81 -47.49
N PHE A 101 24.23 24.34 -46.54
CA PHE A 101 25.33 25.26 -46.81
C PHE A 101 26.48 24.52 -47.52
N ASP A 102 26.85 23.33 -47.06
CA ASP A 102 27.88 22.50 -47.70
C ASP A 102 27.51 22.10 -49.14
N ALA A 103 26.22 21.84 -49.39
CA ALA A 103 25.72 21.50 -50.72
C ALA A 103 25.74 22.68 -51.71
N ARG A 104 25.60 23.93 -51.23
CA ARG A 104 25.63 25.13 -52.10
C ARG A 104 27.05 25.50 -52.53
N GLN A 105 28.07 25.30 -51.68
CA GLN A 105 29.44 25.60 -52.09
C GLN A 105 30.00 24.66 -53.16
N ARG A 106 29.51 23.40 -53.23
CA ARG A 106 29.90 22.48 -54.32
C ARG A 106 29.32 22.87 -55.68
N SER A 107 28.18 23.58 -55.72
CA SER A 107 27.60 24.08 -56.97
C SER A 107 28.22 25.39 -57.47
N GLU A 108 29.00 26.09 -56.65
CA GLU A 108 29.78 27.27 -57.07
C GLU A 108 31.22 26.91 -57.48
N ALA A 109 31.63 25.65 -57.31
CA ALA A 109 32.96 25.13 -57.64
C ALA A 109 32.98 24.17 -58.85
N ALA A 110 31.88 24.08 -59.61
CA ALA A 110 31.75 23.32 -60.85
C ALA A 110 31.21 24.24 -61.97
#